data_AF-A0A8X7CCG0-F1
#
_entry.id   AF-A0A8X7CCG0-F1
#
_cell.length_a   1.000
_cell.length_b   1.000
_cell.length_c   1.000
_cell.angle_alpha   90.00
_cell.angle_beta   90.00
_cell.angle_gamma   90.00
#
_symmetry.space_group_name_H-M   'P 1'
#
loop_
_entity.id
_entity.type
_entity.pdbx_description
1 polymer ?
#
loop_
_entity_poly.entity_id
_entity_poly.type
_entity_poly.pdbx_seq_one_letter_code
_entity_poly.pdbx_strand_id
1 'polypeptide(L)' 'MAAIWLGIGFWKFKKQSILIQAAAGGVGWAATQIAKSVGNVMIFGTASLSKHDHIKENGVTHAIDYQNCDFGRSFKDFP' A
#
# COMPACT_ATOMS: atom_id res chain seq x y z
N MET A 1 18.32 38.00 0.12
CA MET A 1 17.85 37.57 -1.21
C MET A 1 16.45 37.02 -1.03
N ALA A 2 15.45 37.85 -1.32
CA ALA A 2 14.04 37.60 -0.99
C ALA A 2 13.38 36.76 -2.08
N ALA A 3 12.87 35.58 -1.71
CA ALA A 3 11.92 34.84 -2.55
C ALA A 3 10.50 35.22 -2.09
N ILE A 4 9.80 35.89 -3.00
CA ILE A 4 8.45 36.43 -2.86
C ILE A 4 7.47 35.25 -2.69
N TRP A 5 6.73 35.26 -1.59
CA TRP A 5 5.74 34.25 -1.20
C TRP A 5 4.40 34.56 -1.89
N LEU A 6 4.22 34.10 -3.13
CA LEU A 6 2.92 34.12 -3.83
C LEU A 6 2.17 32.82 -3.54
N GLY A 7 1.41 32.78 -2.44
CA GLY A 7 0.06 32.18 -2.38
C GLY A 7 -0.22 30.74 -2.82
N ILE A 8 0.75 29.88 -3.14
CA ILE A 8 0.51 28.44 -3.34
C ILE A 8 0.90 27.73 -2.04
N GLY A 9 -0.11 27.39 -1.24
CA GLY A 9 0.05 26.52 -0.09
C GLY A 9 0.67 25.19 -0.54
N PHE A 10 1.85 24.87 -0.02
CA PHE A 10 2.48 23.57 -0.20
C PHE A 10 1.64 22.54 0.56
N TRP A 11 0.64 21.96 -0.11
CA TRP A 11 -0.22 20.93 0.47
C TRP A 11 0.64 19.72 0.83
N LYS A 12 0.79 19.49 2.14
CA LYS A 12 1.45 18.30 2.66
C LYS A 12 0.49 17.12 2.56
N PHE A 13 0.59 16.35 1.48
CA PHE A 13 -0.15 15.10 1.34
C PHE A 13 0.22 14.16 2.49
N LYS A 14 -0.79 13.74 3.27
CA LYS A 14 -0.59 12.71 4.30
C LYS A 14 -0.24 11.38 3.62
N LYS A 15 0.69 10.61 4.21
CA LYS A 15 0.93 9.22 3.79
C LYS A 15 -0.38 8.45 3.90
N GLN A 16 -0.75 7.73 2.84
CA GLN A 16 -1.95 6.92 2.78
C GLN A 16 -1.57 5.44 2.82
N SER A 17 -2.33 4.66 3.58
CA SER A 17 -2.12 3.22 3.72
C SER A 17 -3.40 2.51 3.29
N ILE A 18 -3.27 1.52 2.42
CA ILE A 18 -4.41 0.74 1.93
C ILE A 18 -4.19 -0.76 2.19
N LEU A 19 -5.28 -1.47 2.45
CA LEU A 19 -5.29 -2.92 2.59
C LEU A 19 -6.03 -3.55 1.42
N ILE A 20 -5.36 -4.40 0.65
CA ILE A 20 -5.90 -5.15 -0.46
C ILE A 20 -5.99 -6.62 -0.04
N GLN A 21 -7.22 -7.09 0.17
CA GLN A 21 -7.45 -8.51 0.44
C GLN A 21 -7.36 -9.33 -0.84
N ALA A 22 -6.83 -10.56 -0.71
CA ALA A 22 -6.63 -11.46 -1.85
C ALA A 22 -5.87 -10.77 -3.00
N ALA A 23 -4.73 -10.14 -2.68
CA ALA A 23 -3.91 -9.37 -3.63
C ALA A 23 -3.42 -10.20 -4.84
N ALA A 24 -3.39 -11.52 -4.69
CA ALA A 24 -3.05 -12.47 -5.77
C ALA A 24 -4.24 -12.86 -6.67
N GLY A 25 -5.46 -12.40 -6.38
CA GLY A 25 -6.63 -12.58 -7.24
C GLY A 25 -6.72 -11.50 -8.31
N GLY A 26 -7.57 -11.68 -9.34
CA GLY A 26 -7.66 -10.73 -10.46
C GLY A 26 -8.01 -9.29 -10.05
N VAL A 27 -8.94 -9.13 -9.10
CA VAL A 27 -9.31 -7.80 -8.57
C VAL A 27 -8.18 -7.21 -7.72
N GLY A 28 -7.60 -8.01 -6.83
CA GLY A 28 -6.49 -7.58 -5.98
C GLY A 28 -5.25 -7.18 -6.80
N TRP A 29 -5.02 -7.88 -7.91
CA TRP A 29 -3.93 -7.61 -8.84
C TRP A 29 -4.10 -6.26 -9.54
N ALA A 30 -5.30 -5.99 -10.07
CA ALA A 30 -5.64 -4.71 -10.70
C ALA A 30 -5.64 -3.56 -9.68
N ALA A 31 -6.20 -3.79 -8.49
CA ALA A 31 -6.22 -2.80 -7.41
C ALA A 31 -4.81 -2.41 -6.97
N THR A 32 -3.88 -3.37 -6.90
CA THR A 32 -2.46 -3.10 -6.56
C THR A 32 -1.81 -2.21 -7.61
N GLN A 33 -2.06 -2.45 -8.90
CA GLN A 33 -1.51 -1.62 -9.98
C GLN A 33 -2.06 -0.19 -9.96
N ILE A 34 -3.37 -0.04 -9.72
CA ILE A 34 -4.00 1.27 -9.57
C ILE A 34 -3.42 1.99 -8.35
N ALA A 35 -3.29 1.30 -7.22
CA ALA A 35 -2.73 1.89 -6.02
C ALA A 35 -1.26 2.29 -6.19
N LYS A 36 -0.48 1.52 -6.95
CA LYS A 36 0.91 1.83 -7.27
C LYS A 36 1.04 3.07 -8.16
N SER A 37 0.05 3.36 -9.00
CA SER A 37 0.05 4.56 -9.85
C SER A 37 -0.28 5.84 -9.08
N VAL A 38 -1.00 5.71 -7.96
CA VAL A 38 -1.23 6.79 -7.00
C VAL A 38 0.00 6.87 -6.08
N GLY A 39 0.98 7.69 -6.46
CA GLY A 39 2.23 7.81 -5.70
C GLY A 39 2.00 8.11 -4.20
N ASN A 40 2.95 7.68 -3.36
CA ASN A 40 2.95 7.91 -1.90
C ASN A 40 1.89 7.12 -1.11
N VAL A 41 1.46 5.97 -1.63
CA VAL A 41 0.57 5.01 -0.95
C VAL A 41 1.35 3.76 -0.49
N MET A 42 1.18 3.37 0.77
CA MET A 42 1.65 2.08 1.29
C MET A 42 0.58 1.01 1.04
N ILE A 43 0.98 -0.09 0.39
CA ILE A 43 0.07 -1.16 -0.01
C ILE A 43 0.33 -2.39 0.85
N PHE A 44 -0.65 -2.73 1.68
CA PHE A 44 -0.70 -3.98 2.43
C PHE A 44 -1.54 -4.98 1.65
N GLY A 45 -0.96 -6.12 1.25
CA GLY A 45 -1.64 -7.12 0.43
C GLY A 45 -1.71 -8.45 1.15
N THR A 46 -2.88 -9.10 1.17
CA THR A 46 -3.00 -10.43 1.78
C THR A 46 -3.04 -11.53 0.72
N ALA A 47 -2.23 -12.56 0.90
CA ALA A 47 -2.20 -13.76 0.06
C ALA A 47 -1.55 -14.92 0.83
N SER A 48 -1.72 -16.14 0.34
CA SER A 48 -0.97 -17.29 0.84
C SER A 48 0.54 -17.09 0.67
N LEU A 49 1.34 -17.65 1.58
CA LEU A 49 2.81 -17.50 1.60
C LEU A 49 3.47 -17.81 0.25
N SER A 50 3.02 -18.84 -0.46
CA SER A 50 3.53 -19.22 -1.78
C SER A 50 3.35 -18.16 -2.87
N LYS A 51 2.50 -17.16 -2.65
CA LYS A 51 2.20 -16.08 -3.60
C LYS A 51 2.79 -14.74 -3.18
N HIS A 52 3.53 -14.68 -2.07
CA HIS A 52 4.07 -13.43 -1.52
C HIS A 52 5.04 -12.75 -2.48
N ASP A 53 5.91 -13.52 -3.13
CA ASP A 53 6.87 -12.96 -4.08
C ASP A 53 6.15 -12.36 -5.30
N HIS A 54 5.16 -13.07 -5.84
CA HIS A 54 4.33 -12.58 -6.95
C HIS A 54 3.59 -11.28 -6.64
N ILE A 55 3.00 -11.14 -5.44
CA ILE A 55 2.28 -9.91 -5.10
C ILE A 55 3.23 -8.75 -4.79
N LYS A 56 4.44 -9.01 -4.29
CA LYS A 56 5.48 -7.99 -4.10
C LYS A 56 5.95 -7.46 -5.44
N GLU A 57 6.19 -8.33 -6.42
CA GLU A 57 6.52 -7.94 -7.80
C GLU A 57 5.44 -7.03 -8.41
N ASN A 58 4.17 -7.32 -8.14
CA ASN A 58 3.04 -6.51 -8.61
C ASN A 58 3.01 -5.09 -7.98
N GLY A 59 3.64 -4.90 -6.82
CA GLY A 59 3.73 -3.60 -6.15
C GLY A 59 3.19 -3.58 -4.72
N VAL A 60 2.85 -4.73 -4.13
CA VAL A 60 2.53 -4.78 -2.70
C VAL A 60 3.79 -4.44 -1.89
N THR A 61 3.67 -3.46 -1.00
CA THR A 61 4.75 -3.04 -0.10
C THR A 61 4.94 -4.05 1.03
N HIS A 62 3.84 -4.55 1.60
CA HIS A 62 3.85 -5.52 2.68
C HIS A 62 2.87 -6.66 2.40
N ALA A 63 3.43 -7.84 2.17
CA ALA A 63 2.66 -9.07 2.00
C ALA A 63 2.34 -9.68 3.37
N ILE A 64 1.07 -9.96 3.62
CA ILE A 64 0.57 -10.57 4.87
C ILE A 64 0.01 -11.94 4.55
N ASP A 65 0.43 -12.95 5.30
CA ASP A 65 -0.13 -14.30 5.19
C ASP A 65 -1.46 -14.38 5.94
N TYR A 66 -2.53 -14.67 5.20
CA TYR A 66 -3.86 -14.78 5.77
C TYR A 66 -4.05 -16.04 6.62
N GLN A 67 -3.26 -17.08 6.37
CA GLN A 67 -3.41 -18.39 7.02
C GLN A 67 -2.71 -18.45 8.37
N ASN A 68 -1.69 -17.63 8.58
CA ASN A 68 -0.77 -17.76 9.71
C ASN A 68 -0.65 -16.48 10.57
N CYS A 69 -1.31 -15.38 10.18
CA CYS A 69 -1.32 -14.14 10.94
C CYS A 69 -2.74 -13.68 11.28
N ASP A 70 -2.95 -13.38 12.56
CA ASP A 70 -4.13 -12.68 13.05
C ASP A 70 -4.12 -11.26 12.47
N PHE A 71 -4.96 -11.05 11.45
CA PHE A 71 -5.07 -9.83 10.64
C PHE A 71 -5.17 -8.55 11.49
N GLY A 72 -5.89 -8.62 12.62
CA GLY A 72 -6.16 -7.46 13.47
C GLY A 72 -4.94 -6.97 14.25
N ARG A 73 -3.93 -7.83 14.44
CA ARG A 73 -2.70 -7.48 15.17
C ARG A 73 -1.68 -6.86 14.23
N SER A 74 -1.41 -7.53 13.12
CA SER A 74 -0.41 -7.09 12.15
C SER A 74 -0.70 -5.70 11.60
N PHE A 75 -1.97 -5.36 11.35
CA PHE A 75 -2.33 -4.04 10.82
C PHE A 75 -2.14 -2.88 11.81
N LYS A 76 -2.32 -3.12 13.12
CA LYS A 76 -2.23 -2.07 14.16
C LYS A 76 -0.80 -1.63 14.45
N ASP A 77 0.17 -2.46 14.10
CA ASP A 77 1.59 -2.19 14.37
C ASP A 77 2.26 -1.37 13.24
N PHE A 78 1.54 -1.09 12.15
CA PHE A 78 2.05 -0.27 11.06
C PHE A 78 1.79 1.23 11.30
N PRO A 79 2.78 2.10 11.01
CA PRO A 79 2.75 3.53 11.34
C PRO A 79 1.76 4.36 10.52
#